data_AF-A0AAV4MG88-F1
#
_entry.id   AF-A0AAV4MG88-F1
#
_cell.length_a   1.000
_cell.length_b   1.000
_cell.length_c   1.000
_cell.angle_alpha   90.00
_cell.angle_beta   90.00
_cell.angle_gamma   90.00
#
_symmetry.space_group_name_H-M   'P 1'
#
loop_
_entity.id
_entity.type
_entity.pdbx_description
1 polymer ?
#
loop_
_entity_poly.entity_id
_entity_poly.type
_entity_poly.pdbx_seq_one_letter_code
_entity_poly.pdbx_strand_id
1 'polypeptide(L)'
;MEAIKYQKEHNIIQECGENEKGYFMSFRAVVRKDKLSTQVRLVFNCISCAKGNLSLNDCLDQGPNLNPSVLDIILGFRKFKKGFCGDIEKACLIIGIAEDDKKYLKFLWYPDDDNEDFKIMQMNRVVFRCNCFPFLLSATIKYRIGKYSKTNKSCFGSMYADDLCHVTDDVEAAFKLSSDAVSILSDASFNLRKLNTNSKLLHDLWIYKGL
;
A
#
# COMPACT_ATOMS: atom_id res chain seq x y z
N MET A 1 3.39 20.15 -8.99
CA MET A 1 1.97 20.50 -9.16
C MET A 1 1.05 19.29 -9.40
N GLU A 2 1.28 18.45 -10.42
CA GLU A 2 0.33 17.38 -10.78
C GLU A 2 0.05 16.34 -9.68
N ALA A 3 1.06 15.92 -8.92
CA ALA A 3 0.88 14.90 -7.87
C ALA A 3 0.01 15.38 -6.70
N ILE A 4 0.09 16.66 -6.32
CA ILE A 4 -0.76 17.26 -5.27
C ILE A 4 -2.18 17.40 -5.80
N LYS A 5 -2.34 17.88 -7.05
CA LYS A 5 -3.65 17.99 -7.70
C LYS A 5 -4.36 16.63 -7.78
N TYR A 6 -3.68 15.60 -8.27
CA TYR A 6 -4.18 14.22 -8.31
C TYR A 6 -4.60 13.73 -6.92
N GLN A 7 -3.76 13.95 -5.90
CA GLN A 7 -4.08 13.52 -4.54
C GLN A 7 -5.26 14.28 -3.92
N LYS A 8 -5.45 15.57 -4.24
CA LYS A 8 -6.66 16.32 -3.84
C LYS A 8 -7.90 15.77 -4.54
N GLU A 9 -7.86 15.55 -5.84
CA GLU A 9 -8.98 15.01 -6.64
C GLU A 9 -9.43 13.61 -6.17
N HIS A 10 -8.48 12.79 -5.70
CA HIS A 10 -8.76 11.44 -5.21
C HIS A 10 -8.99 11.36 -3.69
N ASN A 11 -9.16 12.52 -3.02
CA ASN A 11 -9.39 12.61 -1.59
C ASN A 11 -8.31 11.87 -0.74
N ILE A 12 -7.06 11.88 -1.22
CA ILE A 12 -5.88 11.35 -0.52
C ILE A 12 -5.35 12.41 0.44
N ILE A 13 -5.40 13.68 0.02
CA ILE A 13 -5.05 14.84 0.85
C ILE A 13 -6.15 15.88 0.77
N GLN A 14 -6.28 16.69 1.81
CA GLN A 14 -7.17 17.86 1.84
C GLN A 14 -6.48 19.04 2.50
N GLU A 15 -6.97 20.23 2.20
CA GLU A 15 -6.54 21.48 2.84
C GLU A 15 -7.23 21.60 4.20
N CYS A 16 -6.53 22.13 5.21
CA CYS A 16 -7.08 22.33 6.55
C CYS A 16 -6.69 23.70 7.12
N GLY A 17 -7.43 24.16 8.13
CA GLY A 17 -7.24 25.49 8.70
C GLY A 17 -5.99 25.62 9.58
N GLU A 18 -5.47 26.84 9.69
CA GLU A 18 -4.24 27.17 10.42
C GLU A 18 -4.31 26.92 11.93
N ASN A 19 -5.51 27.05 12.53
CA ASN A 19 -5.67 27.02 13.98
C ASN A 19 -5.91 25.62 14.57
N GLU A 20 -5.87 24.57 13.74
CA GLU A 20 -6.11 23.22 14.22
C GLU A 20 -4.81 22.56 14.75
N LYS A 21 -4.78 22.31 16.06
CA LYS A 21 -3.70 21.55 16.72
C LYS A 21 -3.45 20.22 16.02
N GLY A 22 -2.19 19.81 15.91
CA GLY A 22 -1.81 18.60 15.18
C GLY A 22 -0.31 18.36 15.13
N TYR A 23 0.09 17.36 14.35
CA TYR A 23 1.49 17.05 14.08
C TYR A 23 1.80 17.30 12.60
N PHE A 24 2.89 18.02 12.35
CA PHE A 24 3.37 18.35 11.01
C PHE A 24 4.52 17.42 10.63
N MET A 25 4.26 16.54 9.67
CA MET A 25 5.27 15.70 9.05
C MET A 25 6.12 16.54 8.10
N SER A 26 7.44 16.39 8.18
CA SER A 26 8.30 16.79 7.08
C SER A 26 8.13 15.81 5.93
N PHE A 27 8.25 16.28 4.69
CA PHE A 27 8.18 15.43 3.51
C PHE A 27 9.16 15.89 2.43
N ARG A 28 9.45 14.99 1.49
CA ARG A 28 10.22 15.28 0.29
C ARG A 28 9.52 14.70 -0.92
N ALA A 29 9.46 15.45 -2.01
CA ALA A 29 9.07 14.92 -3.30
C ALA A 29 10.24 14.14 -3.92
N VAL A 30 10.01 12.87 -4.22
CA VAL A 30 10.97 12.02 -4.95
C VAL A 30 10.48 11.89 -6.39
N VAL A 31 11.28 12.42 -7.32
CA VAL A 31 10.99 12.36 -8.76
C VAL A 31 11.66 11.13 -9.37
N ARG A 32 10.86 10.23 -9.94
CA ARG A 32 11.27 9.00 -10.64
C ARG A 32 10.95 9.14 -12.12
N LYS A 33 11.85 9.77 -12.87
CA LYS A 33 11.70 10.00 -14.32
C LYS A 33 11.62 8.69 -15.12
N ASP A 34 12.08 7.57 -14.54
CA ASP A 34 12.03 6.21 -15.10
C ASP A 34 10.64 5.56 -14.99
N LYS A 35 9.67 6.16 -14.31
CA LYS A 35 8.33 5.61 -14.10
C LYS A 35 7.27 6.40 -14.85
N LEU A 36 6.55 5.75 -15.76
CA LEU A 36 5.46 6.37 -16.53
C LEU A 36 4.23 6.73 -15.64
N SER A 37 3.87 5.88 -14.69
CA SER A 37 2.61 6.01 -13.93
C SER A 37 2.72 6.72 -12.58
N THR A 38 3.93 6.97 -12.06
CA THR A 38 4.11 7.67 -10.77
C THR A 38 5.46 8.38 -10.76
N GLN A 39 5.57 9.42 -11.59
CA GLN A 39 6.79 10.21 -11.71
C GLN A 39 7.15 10.97 -10.43
N VAL A 40 6.19 11.31 -9.58
CA VAL A 40 6.45 12.01 -8.31
C VAL A 40 5.79 11.26 -7.16
N ARG A 41 6.57 11.01 -6.10
CA ARG A 41 6.09 10.40 -4.84
C ARG A 41 6.37 11.34 -3.68
N LEU A 42 5.37 11.61 -2.86
CA LEU A 42 5.55 12.31 -1.60
C LEU A 42 6.03 11.31 -0.56
N VAL A 43 7.23 11.54 -0.01
CA VAL A 43 7.81 10.70 1.03
C VAL A 43 7.84 11.50 2.33
N PHE A 44 7.00 11.09 3.26
CA PHE A 44 6.88 11.72 4.58
C PHE A 44 7.87 11.10 5.57
N ASN A 45 8.35 11.89 6.53
CA ASN A 45 9.27 11.47 7.56
C ASN A 45 8.59 11.41 8.93
N CYS A 46 8.04 10.25 9.28
CA CYS A 46 7.32 10.01 10.53
C CYS A 46 8.23 9.79 11.76
N ILE A 47 9.56 9.79 11.58
CA ILE A 47 10.55 9.68 12.67
C ILE A 47 11.21 11.03 13.01
N SER A 48 10.81 12.11 12.32
CA SER A 48 11.36 13.44 12.57
C SER A 48 10.91 13.93 13.95
N CYS A 49 11.83 14.48 14.75
CA CYS A 49 11.47 15.14 15.99
C CYS A 49 12.42 16.31 16.26
N ALA A 50 11.92 17.32 16.96
CA ALA A 50 12.78 18.34 17.56
C ALA A 50 13.54 17.71 18.74
N LYS A 51 14.73 18.23 19.05
CA LYS A 51 15.55 17.71 20.15
C LYS A 51 14.74 17.68 21.45
N GLY A 52 14.65 16.50 22.07
CA GLY A 52 13.91 16.28 23.32
C GLY A 52 12.40 16.04 23.17
N ASN A 53 11.87 16.00 21.94
CA ASN A 53 10.47 15.67 21.66
C ASN A 53 10.33 14.27 21.05
N LEU A 54 9.12 13.73 21.13
CA LEU A 54 8.75 12.48 20.47
C LEU A 54 8.46 12.70 18.99
N SER A 55 8.78 11.72 18.15
CA SER A 55 8.34 11.65 16.77
C SER A 55 6.91 11.12 16.67
N LEU A 56 6.31 11.19 15.48
CA LEU A 56 5.01 10.57 15.24
C LEU A 56 5.05 9.06 15.53
N ASN A 57 6.08 8.36 15.05
CA ASN A 57 6.19 6.91 15.27
C ASN A 57 6.38 6.52 16.73
N ASP A 58 6.97 7.37 17.57
CA ASP A 58 7.09 7.10 19.01
C ASP A 58 5.73 7.16 19.73
N CYS A 59 4.76 7.87 19.14
CA CYS A 59 3.41 8.04 19.68
C CYS A 59 2.39 7.08 19.07
N LEU A 60 2.74 6.36 17.99
CA LEU A 60 1.84 5.43 17.31
C LEU A 60 1.99 4.02 17.87
N ASP A 61 0.86 3.37 18.15
CA ASP A 61 0.84 1.93 18.40
C ASP A 61 1.07 1.18 17.07
N GLN A 62 2.18 0.46 17.01
CA GLN A 62 2.59 -0.30 15.83
C GLN A 62 1.64 -1.47 15.54
N GLY A 63 0.99 -2.03 16.56
CA GLY A 63 0.24 -3.27 16.45
C GLY A 63 1.13 -4.52 16.22
N PRO A 64 0.54 -5.73 16.30
CA PRO A 64 1.27 -6.98 16.10
C PRO A 64 1.71 -7.18 14.65
N ASN A 65 2.82 -7.88 14.43
CA ASN A 65 3.22 -8.29 13.09
C ASN A 65 2.29 -9.42 12.59
N LEU A 66 1.51 -9.10 11.56
CA LEU A 66 0.58 -10.04 10.92
C LEU A 66 1.15 -10.67 9.64
N ASN A 67 2.32 -10.23 9.18
CA ASN A 67 2.98 -10.83 8.03
C ASN A 67 3.57 -12.19 8.42
N PRO A 68 3.50 -13.20 7.52
CA PRO A 68 4.25 -14.43 7.72
C PRO A 68 5.75 -14.16 7.70
N SER A 69 6.53 -15.11 8.21
CA SER A 69 7.99 -15.06 8.13
C SER A 69 8.43 -14.99 6.66
N VAL A 70 9.34 -14.07 6.35
CA VAL A 70 9.97 -14.00 5.01
C VAL A 70 10.64 -15.33 4.66
N LEU A 71 11.24 -16.00 5.65
CA LEU A 71 11.85 -17.31 5.45
C LEU A 71 10.80 -18.35 5.06
N ASP A 72 9.63 -18.35 5.70
CA ASP A 72 8.54 -19.28 5.38
C ASP A 72 8.00 -19.04 3.98
N ILE A 73 7.92 -17.78 3.55
CA ILE A 73 7.53 -17.43 2.17
C ILE A 73 8.57 -17.97 1.18
N ILE A 74 9.85 -17.71 1.40
CA ILE A 74 10.93 -18.16 0.50
C ILE A 74 10.97 -19.69 0.42
N LEU A 75 10.91 -20.38 1.56
CA LEU A 75 10.89 -21.84 1.61
C LEU A 75 9.60 -22.40 1.00
N GLY A 76 8.46 -21.78 1.28
CA GLY A 76 7.16 -22.11 0.70
C GLY A 76 7.15 -22.01 -0.82
N PHE A 77 7.75 -20.95 -1.36
CA PHE A 77 7.88 -20.71 -2.81
C PHE A 77 8.75 -21.78 -3.51
N ARG A 78 9.54 -22.57 -2.78
CA ARG A 78 10.34 -23.67 -3.34
C ARG A 78 9.64 -25.03 -3.30
N LYS A 79 8.43 -25.11 -2.70
CA LYS A 79 7.72 -26.39 -2.51
C LYS A 79 7.16 -26.95 -3.81
N PHE A 80 6.71 -26.09 -4.73
CA PHE A 80 6.03 -26.49 -5.95
C PHE A 80 6.62 -25.81 -7.20
N LYS A 81 6.23 -26.29 -8.38
CA LYS A 81 6.89 -25.93 -9.65
C LYS A 81 6.35 -24.68 -10.33
N LYS A 82 5.08 -24.32 -10.12
CA LYS A 82 4.38 -23.25 -10.85
C LYS A 82 4.09 -22.10 -9.90
N GLY A 83 4.87 -21.03 -10.02
CA GLY A 83 4.76 -19.85 -9.18
C GLY A 83 4.12 -18.68 -9.91
N PHE A 84 3.37 -17.87 -9.16
CA PHE A 84 2.95 -16.54 -9.58
C PHE A 84 3.17 -15.53 -8.47
N CYS A 85 3.36 -14.26 -8.86
CA CYS A 85 3.39 -13.15 -7.93
C CYS A 85 2.63 -11.94 -8.47
N GLY A 86 2.31 -11.00 -7.59
CA GLY A 86 1.69 -9.71 -7.90
C GLY A 86 1.90 -8.69 -6.79
N ASP A 87 1.72 -7.42 -7.14
CA ASP A 87 1.94 -6.23 -6.30
C ASP A 87 0.63 -5.45 -6.17
N ILE A 88 0.21 -5.12 -4.96
CA ILE A 88 -0.94 -4.25 -4.72
C ILE A 88 -0.56 -2.80 -5.07
N GLU A 89 -1.32 -2.21 -5.98
CA GLU A 89 -1.12 -0.82 -6.35
C GLU A 89 -1.39 0.15 -5.19
N LYS A 90 -0.38 0.97 -4.85
CA LYS A 90 -0.52 2.13 -3.96
C LYS A 90 -1.19 1.75 -2.63
N ALA A 91 -0.81 0.60 -2.05
CA ALA A 91 -1.44 0.04 -0.85
C ALA A 91 -1.64 1.04 0.30
N CYS A 92 -0.67 1.93 0.54
CA CYS A 92 -0.77 2.98 1.57
C CYS A 92 -1.91 3.99 1.33
N LEU A 93 -2.26 4.27 0.07
CA LEU A 93 -3.26 5.28 -0.30
C LEU A 93 -4.70 4.74 -0.27
N ILE A 94 -4.89 3.45 0.01
CA ILE A 94 -6.21 2.81 0.00
C ILE A 94 -6.89 2.95 1.37
N ILE A 95 -6.12 2.84 2.46
CA ILE A 95 -6.66 2.76 3.83
C ILE A 95 -6.96 4.17 4.35
N GLY A 96 -8.24 4.43 4.67
CA GLY A 96 -8.71 5.67 5.26
C GLY A 96 -8.23 5.89 6.70
N ILE A 97 -8.03 7.15 7.06
CA ILE A 97 -7.75 7.58 8.43
C ILE A 97 -9.03 8.13 9.06
N ALA A 98 -9.27 7.80 10.34
CA ALA A 98 -10.38 8.33 11.11
C ALA A 98 -10.26 9.86 11.25
N GLU A 99 -11.40 10.57 11.29
CA GLU A 99 -11.39 12.05 11.26
C GLU A 99 -10.52 12.66 12.37
N ASP A 100 -10.60 12.10 13.58
CA ASP A 100 -9.87 12.59 14.75
C ASP A 100 -8.34 12.43 14.66
N ASP A 101 -7.87 11.52 13.81
CA ASP A 101 -6.45 11.17 13.64
C ASP A 101 -5.79 11.94 12.50
N LYS A 102 -6.57 12.45 11.52
CA LYS A 102 -6.03 13.17 10.35
C LYS A 102 -5.17 14.37 10.73
N LYS A 103 -5.48 15.01 11.87
CA LYS A 103 -4.73 16.16 12.40
C LYS A 103 -3.28 15.83 12.76
N TYR A 104 -2.91 14.56 12.90
CA TYR A 104 -1.52 14.14 13.14
C TYR A 104 -0.74 13.85 11.86
N LEU A 105 -1.38 13.96 10.70
CA LEU A 105 -0.81 13.70 9.38
C LEU A 105 -0.79 14.97 8.53
N LYS A 106 -0.45 16.12 9.13
CA LYS A 106 -0.36 17.41 8.45
C LYS A 106 0.99 17.61 7.77
N PHE A 107 1.04 18.46 6.75
CA PHE A 107 2.27 18.93 6.11
C PHE A 107 2.06 20.30 5.46
N LEU A 108 3.13 21.06 5.35
CA LEU A 108 3.12 22.37 4.68
C LEU A 108 3.41 22.19 3.20
N TRP A 109 2.55 22.70 2.32
CA TRP A 109 2.75 22.67 0.88
C TRP A 109 2.92 24.09 0.34
N TYR A 110 4.04 24.31 -0.35
CA TYR A 110 4.34 25.56 -1.04
C TYR A 110 3.95 25.40 -2.52
N PRO A 111 2.94 26.13 -3.02
CA PRO A 111 2.48 26.00 -4.41
C PRO A 111 3.48 26.55 -5.42
N ASP A 112 4.13 27.67 -5.07
CA ASP A 112 5.10 28.39 -5.87
C ASP A 112 6.40 28.53 -5.06
N ASP A 113 7.55 28.20 -5.66
CA ASP A 113 8.86 28.26 -4.98
C ASP A 113 9.29 29.71 -4.66
N ASP A 114 8.65 30.71 -5.28
CA ASP A 114 8.97 32.14 -5.15
C ASP A 114 8.07 32.91 -4.14
N ASN A 115 7.01 32.28 -3.62
CA ASN A 115 6.10 32.91 -2.64
C ASN A 115 6.24 32.25 -1.26
N GLU A 116 6.20 33.05 -0.20
CA GLU A 116 6.17 32.56 1.20
C GLU A 116 4.81 31.95 1.60
N ASP A 117 3.80 32.07 0.73
CA ASP A 117 2.45 31.56 0.97
C ASP A 117 2.41 30.03 0.92
N PHE A 118 2.31 29.42 2.09
CA PHE A 118 2.10 27.99 2.23
C PHE A 118 0.62 27.64 2.39
N LYS A 119 0.29 26.40 2.07
CA LYS A 119 -1.00 25.77 2.41
C LYS A 119 -0.78 24.65 3.39
N ILE A 120 -1.65 24.54 4.38
CA ILE A 120 -1.62 23.41 5.30
C ILE A 120 -2.48 22.30 4.72
N MET A 121 -1.83 21.18 4.43
CA MET A 121 -2.46 19.99 3.91
C MET A 121 -2.47 18.90 4.99
N GLN A 122 -3.43 18.00 4.92
CA GLN A 122 -3.47 16.79 5.75
C GLN A 122 -3.75 15.55 4.91
N MET A 123 -3.23 14.41 5.35
CA MET A 123 -3.50 13.11 4.72
C MET A 123 -4.84 12.55 5.21
N ASN A 124 -5.63 12.05 4.27
CA ASN A 124 -6.86 11.29 4.52
C ASN A 124 -6.63 9.77 4.44
N ARG A 125 -5.39 9.35 4.17
CA ARG A 125 -4.97 7.96 3.98
C ARG A 125 -3.70 7.67 4.77
N VAL A 126 -3.48 6.40 5.10
CA VAL A 126 -2.29 5.98 5.85
C VAL A 126 -1.01 6.32 5.08
N VAL A 127 0.03 6.73 5.81
CA VAL A 127 1.33 7.07 5.24
C VAL A 127 2.28 5.88 5.40
N PHE A 128 3.00 5.51 4.33
CA PHE A 128 3.87 4.31 4.29
C PHE A 128 4.92 4.24 5.41
N ARG A 129 5.41 5.38 5.91
CA ARG A 129 6.44 5.44 6.96
C ARG A 129 5.91 5.48 8.38
N CYS A 130 4.59 5.42 8.57
CA CYS A 130 4.01 5.13 9.88
C CYS A 130 4.37 3.70 10.28
N ASN A 131 4.94 3.51 11.47
CA ASN A 131 5.32 2.18 11.97
C ASN A 131 4.14 1.19 12.03
N CYS A 132 2.92 1.69 12.21
CA CYS A 132 1.69 0.91 12.22
C CYS A 132 1.17 0.50 10.82
N PHE A 133 1.72 1.04 9.73
CA PHE A 133 1.25 0.77 8.37
C PHE A 133 1.24 -0.74 8.01
N PRO A 134 2.29 -1.54 8.30
CA PRO A 134 2.28 -2.97 7.99
C PRO A 134 1.15 -3.73 8.68
N PHE A 135 0.85 -3.40 9.93
CA PHE A 135 -0.27 -3.97 10.67
C PHE A 135 -1.60 -3.56 10.02
N LEU A 136 -1.81 -2.26 9.80
CA LEU A 136 -3.06 -1.74 9.21
C LEU A 136 -3.35 -2.37 7.85
N LEU A 137 -2.34 -2.49 6.99
CA LEU A 137 -2.48 -3.15 5.68
C LEU A 137 -2.89 -4.61 5.83
N SER A 138 -2.12 -5.38 6.61
CA SER A 138 -2.35 -6.80 6.79
C SER A 138 -3.70 -7.10 7.43
N ALA A 139 -4.07 -6.32 8.46
CA ALA A 139 -5.35 -6.45 9.16
C ALA A 139 -6.52 -6.12 8.24
N THR A 140 -6.41 -5.03 7.46
CA THR A 140 -7.44 -4.64 6.49
C THR A 140 -7.65 -5.70 5.43
N ILE A 141 -6.57 -6.22 4.82
CA ILE A 141 -6.66 -7.29 3.82
C ILE A 141 -7.31 -8.53 4.46
N LYS A 142 -6.81 -9.00 5.61
CA LYS A 142 -7.34 -10.19 6.31
C LYS A 142 -8.83 -10.04 6.65
N TYR A 143 -9.24 -8.87 7.13
CA TYR A 143 -10.64 -8.57 7.42
C TYR A 143 -11.50 -8.63 6.15
N ARG A 144 -11.07 -7.97 5.07
CA ARG A 144 -11.83 -7.89 3.81
C ARG A 144 -11.92 -9.24 3.09
N ILE A 145 -10.87 -10.05 3.12
CA ILE A 145 -10.89 -11.41 2.53
C ILE A 145 -11.52 -12.47 3.45
N GLY A 146 -11.77 -12.12 4.71
CA GLY A 146 -12.37 -13.01 5.72
C GLY A 146 -13.69 -13.63 5.26
N LYS A 147 -14.49 -12.89 4.48
CA LYS A 147 -15.79 -13.30 3.94
C LYS A 147 -15.73 -14.36 2.83
N TYR A 148 -14.57 -14.60 2.20
CA TYR A 148 -14.44 -15.58 1.12
C TYR A 148 -14.13 -16.98 1.67
N SER A 149 -14.49 -18.01 0.90
CA SER A 149 -14.23 -19.41 1.24
C SER A 149 -12.72 -19.67 1.39
N LYS A 150 -12.34 -20.65 2.23
CA LYS A 150 -10.93 -21.00 2.46
C LYS A 150 -10.21 -21.38 1.17
N THR A 151 -10.89 -22.07 0.26
CA THR A 151 -10.32 -22.53 -1.02
C THR A 151 -9.93 -21.37 -1.92
N ASN A 152 -10.77 -20.34 -2.04
CA ASN A 152 -10.53 -19.22 -2.94
C ASN A 152 -9.44 -18.26 -2.41
N LYS A 153 -9.16 -18.32 -1.10
CA LYS A 153 -8.18 -17.44 -0.45
C LYS A 153 -6.92 -18.15 0.04
N SER A 154 -6.67 -19.38 -0.38
CA SER A 154 -5.53 -20.17 0.09
C SER A 154 -4.18 -19.52 -0.23
N CYS A 155 -4.09 -18.74 -1.32
CA CYS A 155 -2.89 -18.02 -1.70
C CYS A 155 -2.54 -16.83 -0.78
N PHE A 156 -3.50 -16.27 -0.04
CA PHE A 156 -3.26 -15.11 0.81
C PHE A 156 -2.42 -15.41 2.06
N GLY A 157 -2.22 -16.70 2.39
CA GLY A 157 -1.29 -17.09 3.45
C GLY A 157 0.17 -16.74 3.15
N SER A 158 0.51 -16.48 1.88
CA SER A 158 1.84 -16.11 1.43
C SER A 158 1.93 -14.65 0.94
N MET A 159 0.96 -13.81 1.35
CA MET A 159 1.11 -12.37 1.22
C MET A 159 2.14 -11.83 2.21
N TYR A 160 2.93 -10.87 1.75
CA TYR A 160 3.87 -10.10 2.56
C TYR A 160 3.72 -8.63 2.24
N ALA A 161 3.23 -7.84 3.21
CA ALA A 161 2.87 -6.44 2.97
C ALA A 161 1.94 -6.29 1.75
N ASP A 162 2.39 -5.62 0.70
CA ASP A 162 1.69 -5.40 -0.57
C ASP A 162 1.98 -6.46 -1.66
N ASP A 163 2.91 -7.39 -1.42
CA ASP A 163 3.27 -8.45 -2.35
C ASP A 163 2.51 -9.76 -2.09
N LEU A 164 1.96 -10.36 -3.14
CA LEU A 164 1.45 -11.73 -3.13
C LEU A 164 2.40 -12.62 -3.91
N CYS A 165 2.91 -13.69 -3.30
CA CYS A 165 3.74 -14.69 -3.96
C CYS A 165 3.20 -16.07 -3.62
N HIS A 166 2.79 -16.87 -4.61
CA HIS A 166 2.23 -18.19 -4.35
C HIS A 166 2.69 -19.23 -5.38
N VAL A 167 2.65 -20.50 -4.99
CA VAL A 167 3.11 -21.62 -5.82
C VAL A 167 2.16 -22.80 -5.75
N THR A 168 2.06 -23.53 -6.85
CA THR A 168 1.24 -24.72 -7.03
C THR A 168 1.98 -25.71 -7.94
N ASP A 169 1.52 -26.96 -8.04
CA ASP A 169 2.09 -27.93 -8.97
C ASP A 169 1.45 -27.90 -10.37
N ASP A 170 0.30 -27.23 -10.50
CA ASP A 170 -0.54 -27.28 -11.69
C ASP A 170 -0.85 -25.88 -12.22
N VAL A 171 -0.86 -25.74 -13.54
CA VAL A 171 -1.09 -24.44 -14.20
C VAL A 171 -2.54 -24.01 -14.08
N GLU A 172 -3.50 -24.92 -14.11
CA GLU A 172 -4.92 -24.58 -13.94
C GLU A 172 -5.20 -24.11 -12.51
N ALA A 173 -4.60 -24.77 -11.51
CA ALA A 173 -4.65 -24.34 -10.11
C ALA A 173 -4.02 -22.94 -9.92
N ALA A 174 -2.85 -22.69 -10.52
CA ALA A 174 -2.21 -21.37 -10.49
C ALA A 174 -3.08 -20.29 -11.17
N PHE A 175 -3.69 -20.61 -12.32
CA PHE A 175 -4.60 -19.71 -13.02
C PHE A 175 -5.82 -19.38 -12.17
N LYS A 176 -6.46 -20.40 -11.58
CA LYS A 176 -7.61 -20.20 -10.70
C LYS A 176 -7.27 -19.32 -9.50
N LEU A 177 -6.20 -19.62 -8.78
CA LEU A 177 -5.82 -18.87 -7.58
C LEU A 177 -5.38 -17.44 -7.86
N SER A 178 -4.67 -17.22 -8.98
CA SER A 178 -4.31 -15.85 -9.40
C SER A 178 -5.54 -15.05 -9.83
N SER A 179 -6.47 -15.67 -10.58
CA SER A 179 -7.74 -15.05 -10.97
C SER A 179 -8.62 -14.72 -9.77
N ASP A 180 -8.76 -15.67 -8.85
CA ASP A 180 -9.48 -15.48 -7.59
C ASP A 180 -8.84 -14.36 -6.77
N ALA A 181 -7.50 -14.31 -6.68
CA ALA A 181 -6.79 -13.25 -5.96
C ALA A 181 -7.05 -11.86 -6.56
N VAL A 182 -6.97 -11.71 -7.89
CA VAL A 182 -7.28 -10.45 -8.58
C VAL A 182 -8.72 -10.02 -8.30
N SER A 183 -9.69 -10.93 -8.43
CA SER A 183 -11.10 -10.64 -8.18
C SER A 183 -11.36 -10.27 -6.72
N ILE A 184 -10.86 -11.06 -5.77
CA ILE A 184 -11.04 -10.85 -4.33
C ILE A 184 -10.42 -9.52 -3.88
N LEU A 185 -9.20 -9.21 -4.34
CA LEU A 185 -8.55 -7.95 -3.99
C LEU A 185 -9.28 -6.77 -4.63
N SER A 186 -9.71 -6.88 -5.89
CA SER A 186 -10.51 -5.84 -6.54
C SER A 186 -11.80 -5.52 -5.78
N ASP A 187 -12.54 -6.54 -5.35
CA ASP A 187 -13.72 -6.41 -4.49
C ASP A 187 -13.38 -5.77 -3.12
N ALA A 188 -12.15 -5.98 -2.64
CA ALA A 188 -11.63 -5.38 -1.43
C ALA A 188 -11.04 -3.98 -1.65
N SER A 189 -11.17 -3.40 -2.86
CA SER A 189 -10.61 -2.11 -3.28
C SER A 189 -9.08 -2.08 -3.37
N PHE A 190 -8.45 -3.26 -3.46
CA PHE A 190 -7.03 -3.44 -3.70
C PHE A 190 -6.80 -3.90 -5.14
N ASN A 191 -6.14 -3.07 -5.95
CA ASN A 191 -5.80 -3.46 -7.32
C ASN A 191 -4.51 -4.29 -7.33
N LEU A 192 -4.62 -5.61 -7.55
CA LEU A 192 -3.45 -6.48 -7.72
C LEU A 192 -2.95 -6.37 -9.18
N ARG A 193 -1.68 -6.04 -9.34
CA ARG A 193 -1.09 -5.80 -10.67
C ARG A 193 0.32 -6.37 -10.78
N LYS A 194 0.96 -6.13 -11.93
CA LYS A 194 2.30 -6.64 -12.26
C LYS A 194 2.41 -8.15 -12.05
N LEU A 195 1.36 -8.87 -12.45
CA LEU A 195 1.36 -10.31 -12.36
C LEU A 195 2.57 -10.87 -13.12
N ASN A 196 3.28 -11.79 -12.49
CA ASN A 196 4.42 -12.44 -13.09
C ASN A 196 4.44 -13.93 -12.71
N THR A 197 5.01 -14.77 -13.56
CA THR A 197 5.06 -16.22 -13.37
C THR A 197 6.29 -16.82 -14.02
N ASN A 198 6.72 -17.98 -13.51
CA ASN A 198 7.75 -18.81 -14.12
C ASN A 198 7.21 -19.76 -15.21
N SER A 199 5.91 -19.76 -15.50
CA SER A 199 5.29 -20.66 -16.47
C SER A 199 4.74 -19.89 -17.68
N LYS A 200 5.35 -20.08 -18.85
CA LYS A 200 4.89 -19.49 -20.11
C LYS A 200 3.40 -19.81 -20.38
N LEU A 201 2.99 -21.05 -20.17
CA LEU A 201 1.59 -21.45 -20.33
C LEU A 201 0.63 -20.67 -19.43
N LEU A 202 1.03 -20.36 -18.19
CA LEU A 202 0.18 -19.58 -17.27
C LEU A 202 0.07 -18.13 -17.74
N HIS A 203 1.19 -17.56 -18.19
CA HIS A 203 1.23 -16.21 -18.74
C HIS A 203 0.33 -16.09 -19.99
N ASP A 204 0.42 -17.05 -20.92
CA ASP A 204 -0.41 -17.08 -22.11
C ASP A 204 -1.91 -17.23 -21.75
N LEU A 205 -2.23 -18.01 -20.71
CA LEU A 205 -3.59 -18.14 -20.19
C LEU A 205 -4.14 -16.84 -19.60
N TRP A 206 -3.33 -16.10 -18.83
CA TRP A 206 -3.72 -14.78 -18.33
C TRP A 206 -4.08 -13.84 -19.47
N ILE A 207 -3.23 -13.74 -20.49
CA ILE A 207 -3.50 -12.91 -21.68
C ILE A 207 -4.78 -13.35 -22.39
N TYR A 208 -4.93 -14.65 -22.65
CA TYR A 208 -6.09 -15.19 -23.36
C TYR A 208 -7.41 -14.97 -22.60
N LYS A 209 -7.38 -15.03 -21.26
CA LYS A 209 -8.56 -14.88 -20.41
C LYS A 209 -8.78 -13.47 -19.86
N GLY A 210 -7.88 -12.53 -20.16
CA GLY A 210 -8.00 -11.12 -19.77
C GLY A 210 -7.72 -10.86 -18.28
N LEU A 211 -6.74 -11.57 -17.71
CA LEU A 211 -6.18 -11.29 -16.39
C LEU A 211 -4.98 -10.34 -16.48
#